data_AF-A0AAD2DRI5-F1
#
_entry.id   AF-A0AAD2DRI5-F1
#
_cell.length_a   1.000
_cell.length_b   1.000
_cell.length_c   1.000
_cell.angle_alpha   90.00
_cell.angle_beta   90.00
_cell.angle_gamma   90.00
#
_symmetry.space_group_name_H-M   'P 1'
#
loop_
_entity.id
_entity.type
_entity.pdbx_description
1 polymer ?
#
loop_
_entity_poly.entity_id
_entity_poly.type
_entity_poly.pdbx_seq_one_letter_code
_entity_poly.pdbx_strand_id
1 'polypeptide(L)'
;MPEFQVFFNDGTSNDFNTLFASLPQNRNYYTVRVPGSFHASQFPKAPLHFAYSSCTLHWLSEVPKEVVDPSSSAWNEGKFLYHGYKNEVFNAYAAQFAKDLDSFLKARAEEFGF
;
A
#
# COMPACT_ATOMS: atom_id res chain seq x y z
N MET A 1 2.49 -1.46 33.01
CA MET A 1 2.88 -0.90 31.70
C MET A 1 2.26 -1.79 30.63
N PRO A 2 1.55 -1.24 29.62
CA PRO A 2 0.96 -2.07 28.58
C PRO A 2 2.04 -2.75 27.74
N GLU A 3 1.75 -3.94 27.25
CA GLU A 3 2.58 -4.63 26.27
C GLU A 3 2.25 -4.11 24.87
N PHE A 4 3.28 -3.93 24.03
CA PHE A 4 3.12 -3.43 22.66
C PHE A 4 3.45 -4.53 21.65
N GLN A 5 2.59 -4.69 20.65
CA GLN A 5 2.83 -5.51 19.48
C GLN A 5 2.88 -4.62 18.24
N VAL A 6 3.97 -4.70 17.49
CA VAL A 6 4.22 -3.92 16.28
C VAL A 6 4.20 -4.84 15.07
N PHE A 7 3.38 -4.50 14.09
CA PHE A 7 3.27 -5.22 12.83
C PHE A 7 4.02 -4.47 11.73
N PHE A 8 4.93 -5.15 11.06
CA PHE A 8 5.62 -4.63 9.88
C PHE A 8 4.95 -5.25 8.64
N ASN A 9 4.18 -4.44 7.91
CA ASN A 9 3.54 -4.83 6.66
C ASN A 9 4.29 -4.23 5.46
N ASP A 10 4.56 -5.08 4.47
CA ASP A 10 5.12 -4.70 3.17
C ASP A 10 4.79 -5.80 2.15
N GLY A 11 5.11 -5.59 0.87
CA GLY A 11 4.94 -6.57 -0.19
C GLY A 11 5.67 -7.89 0.10
N THR A 12 5.19 -8.98 -0.50
CA THR A 12 5.74 -10.33 -0.29
C THR A 12 7.20 -10.46 -0.71
N SER A 13 7.69 -9.57 -1.57
CA SER A 13 9.08 -9.48 -2.02
C SER A 13 10.00 -8.67 -1.11
N ASN A 14 9.48 -8.03 -0.06
CA ASN A 14 10.29 -7.24 0.86
C ASN A 14 11.24 -8.12 1.69
N ASP A 15 12.43 -7.60 1.97
CA ASP A 15 13.44 -8.29 2.78
C ASP A 15 13.20 -8.07 4.28
N PHE A 16 12.26 -8.84 4.83
CA PHE A 16 11.99 -8.85 6.28
C PHE A 16 13.17 -9.37 7.12
N ASN A 17 14.11 -10.12 6.54
CA ASN A 17 15.24 -10.65 7.30
C ASN A 17 16.20 -9.52 7.67
N THR A 18 16.51 -8.65 6.72
CA THR A 18 17.31 -7.44 6.98
C THR A 18 16.62 -6.51 7.98
N LEU A 19 15.29 -6.33 7.87
CA LEU A 19 14.53 -5.58 8.86
C LEU A 19 14.71 -6.14 10.27
N PHE A 20 14.47 -7.43 10.48
CA PHE A 20 14.58 -8.04 11.81
C PHE A 20 16.00 -8.10 12.35
N ALA A 21 17.01 -8.24 11.49
CA ALA A 21 18.41 -8.17 11.89
C ALA A 21 18.83 -6.76 12.36
N SER A 22 18.17 -5.72 11.86
CA SER A 22 18.49 -4.32 12.19
C SER A 22 17.69 -3.74 13.36
N LEU A 23 16.72 -4.49 13.92
CA LEU A 23 15.92 -4.00 15.04
C LEU A 23 16.76 -3.82 16.32
N PRO A 24 16.46 -2.81 17.16
CA PRO A 24 17.12 -2.64 18.45
C PRO A 24 16.96 -3.88 19.33
N GLN A 25 18.05 -4.33 19.96
CA GLN A 25 18.04 -5.48 20.87
C GLN A 25 17.23 -5.20 22.15
N ASN A 26 17.35 -3.99 22.70
CA ASN A 26 16.71 -3.57 23.96
C ASN A 26 15.32 -2.95 23.73
N ARG A 27 14.50 -3.57 22.87
CA ARG A 27 13.14 -3.10 22.59
C ARG A 27 12.13 -3.63 23.60
N ASN A 28 11.17 -2.79 23.99
CA ASN A 28 10.09 -3.13 24.92
C ASN A 28 8.77 -3.46 24.19
N TYR A 29 8.86 -4.07 23.01
CA TYR A 29 7.71 -4.44 22.17
C TYR A 29 7.98 -5.71 21.36
N TYR A 30 6.92 -6.47 21.08
CA TYR A 30 6.95 -7.62 20.19
C TYR A 30 6.79 -7.19 18.74
N THR A 31 7.35 -7.97 17.82
CA THR A 31 7.37 -7.65 16.39
C THR A 31 6.83 -8.81 15.56
N VAL A 32 5.99 -8.51 14.58
CA VAL A 32 5.40 -9.49 13.67
C VAL A 32 5.58 -9.01 12.24
N ARG A 33 5.94 -9.91 11.32
CA ARG A 33 5.93 -9.63 9.87
C ARG A 33 4.56 -9.92 9.29
N VAL A 34 4.13 -9.08 8.36
CA VAL A 34 2.83 -9.19 7.69
C VAL A 34 3.06 -9.02 6.18
N PRO A 35 3.46 -10.08 5.46
CA PRO A 35 3.71 -9.99 4.03
C PRO A 35 2.40 -9.91 3.25
N GLY A 36 2.22 -8.86 2.44
CA GLY A 36 1.02 -8.68 1.64
C GLY A 36 0.74 -7.23 1.27
N SER A 37 -0.10 -7.05 0.26
CA SER A 37 -0.48 -5.71 -0.24
C SER A 37 -1.31 -4.95 0.80
N PHE A 38 -0.89 -3.73 1.14
CA PHE A 38 -1.65 -2.85 2.03
C PHE A 38 -2.99 -2.39 1.44
N HIS A 39 -3.23 -2.55 0.14
CA HIS A 39 -4.55 -2.27 -0.46
C HIS A 39 -5.63 -3.29 -0.08
N ALA A 40 -5.24 -4.41 0.53
CA ALA A 40 -6.15 -5.44 1.03
C ALA A 40 -6.13 -5.53 2.56
N SER A 41 -7.16 -6.15 3.14
CA SER A 41 -7.17 -6.51 4.56
C SER A 41 -6.05 -7.51 4.85
N GLN A 42 -5.24 -7.19 5.85
CA GLN A 42 -4.09 -7.98 6.29
C GLN A 42 -4.30 -8.59 7.67
N PHE A 43 -5.35 -8.17 8.37
CA PHE A 43 -5.60 -8.59 9.74
C PHE A 43 -7.06 -9.04 9.94
N PRO A 44 -7.34 -9.88 10.95
CA PRO A 44 -8.70 -10.09 11.44
C PRO A 44 -9.36 -8.78 11.87
N LYS A 45 -10.64 -8.79 12.22
CA LYS A 45 -11.32 -7.57 12.72
C LYS A 45 -10.72 -7.11 14.05
N ALA A 46 -10.53 -5.79 14.17
CA ALA A 46 -10.13 -5.08 15.39
C ALA A 46 -8.78 -5.45 16.08
N PRO A 47 -7.64 -5.73 15.39
CA PRO A 47 -6.37 -5.97 16.06
C PRO A 47 -5.51 -4.70 16.17
N LEU A 48 -5.88 -3.59 15.51
CA LEU A 48 -5.08 -2.37 15.44
C LEU A 48 -5.63 -1.29 16.37
N HIS A 49 -4.76 -0.75 17.22
CA HIS A 49 -5.03 0.45 18.02
C HIS A 49 -4.50 1.73 17.35
N PHE A 50 -3.49 1.58 16.50
CA PHE A 50 -2.84 2.67 15.78
C PHE A 50 -2.25 2.12 14.48
N ALA A 51 -2.35 2.88 13.39
CA ALA A 51 -1.73 2.56 12.10
C ALA A 51 -0.91 3.75 11.60
N TYR A 52 0.22 3.43 10.96
CA TYR A 52 1.11 4.41 10.37
C TYR A 52 1.49 3.96 8.96
N SER A 53 1.43 4.90 8.02
CA SER A 53 1.85 4.72 6.64
C SER A 53 2.57 5.99 6.21
N SER A 54 3.77 5.83 5.64
CA SER A 54 4.57 6.95 5.15
C SER A 54 5.19 6.56 3.82
N CYS A 55 5.15 7.47 2.85
CA CYS A 55 5.71 7.30 1.51
C CYS A 55 5.34 5.97 0.82
N THR A 56 4.14 5.44 1.05
CA THR A 56 3.68 4.15 0.48
C THR A 56 2.42 4.28 -0.36
N LEU A 57 1.45 5.12 0.03
CA LEU A 57 0.15 5.23 -0.64
C LEU A 57 0.19 5.78 -2.08
N HIS A 58 1.34 6.27 -2.55
CA HIS A 58 1.52 6.69 -3.94
C HIS A 58 1.81 5.51 -4.88
N TRP A 59 2.18 4.34 -4.34
CA TRP A 59 2.30 3.11 -5.12
C TRP A 59 0.90 2.58 -5.43
N LEU A 60 0.62 2.42 -6.72
CA LEU A 60 -0.63 1.84 -7.19
C LEU A 60 -0.57 0.32 -7.10
N SER A 61 -1.74 -0.30 -6.94
CA SER A 61 -1.86 -1.75 -6.90
C SER A 61 -1.56 -2.40 -8.27
N GLU A 62 -1.88 -1.68 -9.35
CA GLU A 62 -1.66 -2.11 -10.73
C GLU A 62 -1.48 -0.89 -11.65
N VAL A 63 -0.90 -1.12 -12.83
CA VAL A 63 -0.88 -0.11 -13.90
C VAL A 63 -2.31 0.00 -14.48
N PRO A 64 -2.88 1.21 -14.66
CA PRO A 64 -4.20 1.35 -15.28
C PRO A 64 -4.23 0.67 -16.66
N LYS A 65 -5.26 -0.14 -16.93
CA LYS A 65 -5.32 -0.95 -18.16
C LYS A 65 -5.42 -0.08 -19.40
N GLU A 66 -6.08 1.05 -19.27
CA GLU A 66 -6.31 2.04 -20.30
C GLU A 66 -5.01 2.72 -20.77
N VAL A 67 -3.95 2.74 -19.93
CA VAL A 67 -2.67 3.36 -20.33
C VAL A 67 -1.76 2.43 -21.10
N VAL A 68 -1.99 1.12 -21.03
CA VAL A 68 -1.23 0.08 -21.75
C VAL A 68 -1.93 -0.40 -23.03
N ASP A 69 -3.21 -0.10 -23.19
CA ASP A 69 -4.01 -0.50 -24.36
C ASP A 69 -3.81 0.48 -25.53
N PRO A 70 -3.25 0.05 -26.68
CA PRO A 70 -3.07 0.91 -27.86
C PRO A 70 -4.36 1.45 -28.48
N SER A 71 -5.51 0.85 -28.18
CA SER A 71 -6.81 1.30 -28.68
C SER A 71 -7.48 2.39 -27.81
N SER A 72 -6.93 2.64 -26.61
CA SER A 72 -7.45 3.58 -25.63
C SER A 72 -7.00 5.03 -25.91
N SER A 73 -7.87 6.00 -25.64
CA SER A 73 -7.49 7.43 -25.65
C SER A 73 -6.45 7.77 -24.57
N ALA A 74 -6.36 6.95 -23.52
CA ALA A 74 -5.37 7.08 -22.46
C ALA A 74 -4.06 6.32 -22.74
N TRP A 75 -3.87 5.74 -23.94
CA TRP A 75 -2.65 5.02 -24.27
C TRP A 75 -1.41 5.90 -24.10
N ASN A 76 -0.49 5.47 -23.22
CA ASN A 76 0.72 6.23 -22.88
C ASN A 76 1.96 5.81 -23.68
N GLU A 77 1.79 4.97 -24.72
CA GLU A 77 2.84 4.68 -25.71
C GLU A 77 4.18 4.21 -25.07
N GLY A 78 4.11 3.46 -23.97
CA GLY A 78 5.29 2.95 -23.26
C GLY A 78 6.05 3.98 -22.42
N LYS A 79 5.50 5.19 -22.21
CA LYS A 79 6.08 6.19 -21.30
C LYS A 79 5.78 5.83 -19.85
N PHE A 80 6.78 6.03 -18.99
CA PHE A 80 6.69 5.68 -17.56
C PHE A 80 5.95 6.72 -16.70
N LEU A 81 5.94 7.98 -17.12
CA LEU A 81 5.36 9.09 -16.38
C LEU A 81 4.26 9.75 -17.19
N TYR A 82 3.24 10.25 -16.51
CA TYR A 82 2.21 11.13 -17.07
C TYR A 82 2.70 12.58 -17.23
N HIS A 83 4.02 12.81 -17.32
CA HIS A 83 4.62 14.12 -17.59
C HIS A 83 4.28 14.54 -19.03
N GLY A 84 3.08 15.08 -19.24
CA GLY A 84 2.61 15.51 -20.55
C GLY A 84 1.09 15.67 -20.66
N TYR A 85 0.71 16.54 -21.59
CA TYR A 85 -0.60 17.14 -21.87
C TYR A 85 -1.80 16.21 -22.16
N LYS A 86 -1.72 14.88 -21.99
CA LYS A 86 -2.87 13.97 -22.18
C LYS A 86 -3.63 13.83 -20.86
N ASN A 87 -4.71 14.61 -20.71
CA ASN A 87 -5.59 14.56 -19.54
C ASN A 87 -6.14 13.14 -19.31
N GLU A 88 -6.31 12.34 -20.37
CA GLU A 88 -6.80 10.97 -20.31
C GLU A 88 -5.83 10.05 -19.55
N VAL A 89 -4.52 10.20 -19.76
CA VAL A 89 -3.50 9.44 -19.03
C VAL A 89 -3.54 9.82 -17.55
N PHE A 90 -3.55 11.13 -17.25
CA PHE A 90 -3.66 11.62 -15.87
C PHE A 90 -4.92 11.10 -15.18
N ASN A 91 -6.06 11.19 -15.84
CA ASN A 91 -7.34 10.74 -15.31
C ASN A 91 -7.35 9.23 -15.05
N ALA A 92 -6.74 8.42 -15.92
CA ALA A 92 -6.61 6.98 -15.70
C ALA A 92 -5.78 6.66 -14.45
N TYR A 93 -4.63 7.32 -14.27
CA TYR A 93 -3.83 7.19 -13.05
C TYR A 93 -4.56 7.71 -11.80
N ALA A 94 -5.26 8.84 -11.89
CA ALA A 94 -6.03 9.40 -10.78
C ALA A 94 -7.20 8.50 -10.37
N ALA A 95 -7.88 7.89 -11.33
CA ALA A 95 -8.95 6.93 -11.08
C ALA A 95 -8.43 5.68 -10.37
N GLN A 96 -7.28 5.14 -10.82
CA GLN A 96 -6.64 4.01 -10.17
C GLN A 96 -6.18 4.36 -8.73
N PHE A 97 -5.59 5.54 -8.53
CA PHE A 97 -5.25 6.03 -7.19
C PHE A 97 -6.47 6.12 -6.27
N ALA A 98 -7.59 6.67 -6.76
CA ALA A 98 -8.82 6.78 -5.97
C ALA A 98 -9.37 5.40 -5.57
N LYS A 99 -9.38 4.43 -6.49
CA LYS A 99 -9.76 3.03 -6.23
C LYS A 99 -8.86 2.38 -5.19
N ASP A 100 -7.55 2.60 -5.30
CA ASP A 100 -6.54 2.03 -4.42
C ASP A 100 -6.59 2.62 -3.01
N LEU A 101 -6.83 3.93 -2.90
CA LEU A 101 -7.00 4.64 -1.64
C LEU A 101 -8.30 4.22 -0.93
N ASP A 102 -9.41 4.11 -1.67
CA ASP A 102 -10.68 3.61 -1.13
C ASP A 102 -10.54 2.18 -0.59
N SER A 103 -9.86 1.31 -1.35
CA SER A 103 -9.60 -0.07 -0.93
C SER A 103 -8.72 -0.14 0.33
N PHE A 104 -7.66 0.68 0.38
CA PHE A 104 -6.84 0.83 1.58
C PHE A 104 -7.66 1.29 2.78
N LEU A 105 -8.46 2.35 2.64
CA LEU A 105 -9.26 2.91 3.74
C LEU A 105 -10.32 1.92 4.25
N LYS A 106 -10.99 1.19 3.36
CA LYS A 106 -11.94 0.13 3.72
C LYS A 106 -11.27 -1.00 4.48
N ALA A 107 -10.12 -1.48 3.98
CA ALA A 107 -9.34 -2.51 4.67
C ALA A 107 -8.94 -2.07 6.09
N ARG A 108 -8.42 -0.84 6.23
CA ARG A 108 -8.05 -0.30 7.55
C ARG A 108 -9.27 -0.15 8.46
N ALA A 109 -10.40 0.32 7.95
CA ALA A 109 -11.63 0.50 8.75
C ALA A 109 -12.13 -0.81 9.38
N GLU A 110 -11.97 -1.95 8.70
CA GLU A 110 -12.33 -3.28 9.24
C GLU A 110 -11.36 -3.77 10.33
N GLU A 111 -10.12 -3.31 10.29
CA GLU A 111 -9.05 -3.72 11.20
C GLU A 111 -8.98 -2.83 12.45
N PHE A 112 -9.66 -1.70 12.48
CA PHE A 112 -9.83 -0.93 13.71
C PHE A 112 -11.04 -1.44 14.50
N GLY A 113 -10.86 -1.65 15.81
CA GLY A 113 -11.97 -1.86 16.73
C GLY A 113 -12.57 -0.53 17.12
N PHE A 114 -13.87 -0.35 16.88
CA PHE A 114 -14.68 0.73 17.45
C PHE A 114 -15.58 0.18 18.55
#